data_AF-A0A2P8D2U2-F1
#
_entry.id   AF-A0A2P8D2U2-F1
#
_cell.length_a   1.000
_cell.length_b   1.000
_cell.length_c   1.000
_cell.angle_alpha   90.00
_cell.angle_beta   90.00
_cell.angle_gamma   90.00
#
_symmetry.space_group_name_H-M   'P 1'
#
loop_
_entity.id
_entity.type
_entity.pdbx_description
1 polymer ?
#
loop_
_entity_poly.entity_id
_entity_poly.type
_entity_poly.pdbx_seq_one_letter_code
_entity_poly.pdbx_strand_id
1 'polypeptide(L)'
;MPKMELRDFMEQYLLYSRIPITEITTKAPFAFAMAFTEEPQCRNWYIRQRFKDLHVDVDQFCCLELACWHLEDLTQTVRKDQRPSPEKFVIYWEDFRAFGIQHPSRKFCIPIDYCPWCGKRLPQFDYYTKYRKEEE
;
A
#
# COMPACT_ATOMS: atom_id res chain seq x y z
N MET A 1 -26.56 -0.69 12.39
CA MET A 1 -25.90 0.56 12.83
C MET A 1 -25.83 1.49 11.63
N PRO A 2 -25.97 2.82 11.78
CA PRO A 2 -25.88 3.74 10.65
C PRO A 2 -24.47 3.70 10.07
N LYS A 3 -24.40 3.42 8.77
CA LYS A 3 -23.19 3.41 7.97
C LYS A 3 -22.85 4.85 7.60
N MET A 4 -21.60 5.27 7.81
CA MET A 4 -21.14 6.58 7.36
C MET A 4 -20.90 6.52 5.85
N GLU A 5 -21.49 7.47 5.13
CA GLU A 5 -21.33 7.58 3.67
C GLU A 5 -19.97 8.19 3.32
N LEU A 6 -19.48 7.88 2.11
CA LEU A 6 -18.16 8.35 1.65
C LEU A 6 -18.03 9.88 1.75
N ARG A 7 -19.09 10.62 1.42
CA ARG A 7 -19.08 12.08 1.47
C ARG A 7 -18.80 12.59 2.89
N ASP A 8 -19.52 12.10 3.88
CA ASP A 8 -19.38 12.51 5.28
C ASP A 8 -18.02 12.10 5.85
N PHE A 9 -17.50 10.96 5.38
CA PHE A 9 -16.15 10.50 5.70
C PHE A 9 -15.08 11.46 5.15
N MET A 10 -15.22 11.90 3.89
CA MET A 10 -14.30 12.84 3.24
C MET A 10 -14.26 14.19 3.95
N GLU A 11 -15.39 14.69 4.44
CA GLU A 11 -15.48 15.96 5.18
C GLU A 11 -14.67 15.93 6.48
N GLN A 12 -14.51 14.75 7.08
CA GLN A 12 -13.73 14.55 8.31
C GLN A 12 -12.25 14.25 8.06
N TYR A 13 -11.84 14.09 6.80
CA TYR A 13 -10.50 13.65 6.43
C TYR A 13 -9.38 14.48 7.06
N LEU A 14 -9.44 15.81 6.99
CA LEU A 14 -8.37 16.69 7.47
C LEU A 14 -8.14 16.58 8.99
N LEU A 15 -9.16 16.17 9.75
CA LEU A 15 -9.07 15.97 11.19
C LEU A 15 -8.27 14.71 11.52
N TYR A 16 -8.46 13.64 10.73
CA TYR A 16 -7.92 12.31 11.02
C TYR A 16 -6.75 11.92 10.11
N SER A 17 -6.41 12.71 9.09
CA SER A 17 -5.23 12.48 8.27
C SER A 17 -3.91 12.69 9.01
N ARG A 18 -3.95 13.36 10.17
CA ARG A 18 -2.77 13.66 10.99
C ARG A 18 -2.49 12.61 12.07
N ILE A 19 -3.42 11.70 12.33
CA ILE A 19 -3.20 10.60 13.25
C ILE A 19 -2.57 9.43 12.51
N PRO A 20 -1.71 8.62 13.16
CA PRO A 20 -1.24 7.37 12.57
C PRO A 20 -2.40 6.48 12.16
N ILE A 21 -2.19 5.76 11.07
CA ILE A 21 -3.23 4.93 10.47
C ILE A 21 -3.63 3.79 11.41
N THR A 22 -2.65 3.29 12.18
CA THR A 22 -2.83 2.23 13.19
C THR A 22 -3.66 2.70 14.39
N GLU A 23 -3.75 4.01 14.63
CA GLU A 23 -4.52 4.58 15.73
C GLU A 23 -5.93 5.05 15.32
N ILE A 24 -6.29 5.02 14.03
CA ILE A 24 -7.62 5.46 13.56
C ILE A 24 -8.73 4.71 14.29
N THR A 25 -8.56 3.39 14.50
CA THR A 25 -9.56 2.54 15.16
C THR A 25 -9.80 2.87 16.63
N THR A 26 -8.84 3.56 17.28
CA THR A 26 -8.91 3.87 18.71
C THR A 26 -9.09 5.36 19.00
N LYS A 27 -8.60 6.25 18.13
CA LYS A 27 -8.61 7.71 18.33
C LYS A 27 -9.65 8.45 17.51
N ALA A 28 -10.12 7.90 16.39
CA ALA A 28 -11.19 8.52 15.63
C ALA A 28 -12.56 8.20 16.25
N PRO A 29 -13.60 9.04 16.03
CA PRO A 29 -14.95 8.71 16.39
C PRO A 29 -15.37 7.36 15.80
N PHE A 30 -16.17 6.61 16.56
CA PHE A 30 -16.60 5.26 16.20
C PHE A 30 -17.09 5.15 14.75
N ALA A 31 -17.93 6.09 14.28
CA ALA A 31 -18.45 6.05 12.91
C ALA A 31 -17.36 6.19 11.83
N PHE A 32 -16.36 7.04 12.05
CA PHE A 32 -15.21 7.19 11.14
C PHE A 32 -14.31 5.95 11.18
N ALA A 33 -13.98 5.46 12.38
CA ALA A 33 -13.18 4.26 12.59
C ALA A 33 -13.81 3.02 11.92
N MET A 34 -15.13 2.86 12.07
CA MET A 34 -15.90 1.80 11.44
C MET A 34 -15.91 1.93 9.93
N ALA A 35 -16.16 3.13 9.38
CA ALA A 35 -16.12 3.35 7.94
C ALA A 35 -14.73 3.10 7.35
N PHE A 36 -13.66 3.51 8.04
CA PHE A 36 -12.30 3.21 7.61
C PHE A 36 -12.02 1.69 7.57
N THR A 37 -12.52 0.95 8.56
CA THR A 37 -12.22 -0.49 8.70
C THR A 37 -13.10 -1.37 7.81
N GLU A 38 -14.41 -1.10 7.79
CA GLU A 38 -15.40 -1.99 7.19
C GLU A 38 -15.85 -1.54 5.80
N GLU A 39 -15.63 -0.28 5.40
CA GLU A 39 -16.07 0.24 4.10
C GLU A 39 -14.91 0.40 3.11
N PRO A 40 -14.78 -0.50 2.12
CA PRO A 40 -13.67 -0.45 1.17
C PRO A 40 -13.60 0.86 0.39
N GLN A 41 -14.73 1.52 0.10
CA GLN A 41 -14.74 2.78 -0.62
C GLN A 41 -14.09 3.91 0.20
N CYS A 42 -14.47 4.03 1.48
CA CYS A 42 -13.90 5.01 2.39
C CYS A 42 -12.41 4.74 2.65
N ARG A 43 -12.06 3.48 2.93
CA ARG A 43 -10.66 3.06 3.14
C ARG A 43 -9.79 3.35 1.92
N ASN A 44 -10.23 2.92 0.73
CA ASN A 44 -9.47 3.08 -0.50
C ASN A 44 -9.29 4.55 -0.87
N TRP A 45 -10.34 5.36 -0.71
CA TRP A 45 -10.25 6.80 -0.92
C TRP A 45 -9.26 7.44 0.05
N TYR A 46 -9.36 7.11 1.35
CA TYR A 46 -8.45 7.62 2.38
C TYR A 46 -6.99 7.35 2.02
N ILE A 47 -6.66 6.10 1.70
CA ILE A 47 -5.30 5.68 1.36
C ILE A 47 -4.78 6.49 0.17
N ARG A 48 -5.54 6.55 -0.94
CA ARG A 48 -5.15 7.31 -2.13
C ARG A 48 -4.95 8.79 -1.83
N GLN A 49 -5.82 9.39 -1.03
CA GLN A 49 -5.71 10.80 -0.65
C GLN A 49 -4.48 11.05 0.23
N ARG A 50 -4.16 10.16 1.19
CA ARG A 50 -2.94 10.26 2.00
C ARG A 50 -1.68 10.19 1.15
N PHE A 51 -1.59 9.24 0.22
CA PHE A 51 -0.46 9.14 -0.71
C PHE A 51 -0.30 10.37 -1.60
N LYS A 52 -1.42 10.91 -2.09
CA LYS A 52 -1.45 12.16 -2.86
C LYS A 52 -0.90 13.34 -2.05
N ASP A 53 -1.31 13.48 -0.79
CA ASP A 53 -0.85 14.54 0.11
C ASP A 53 0.65 14.42 0.44
N LEU A 54 1.20 13.20 0.40
CA LEU A 54 2.62 12.91 0.61
C LEU A 54 3.46 13.00 -0.67
N HIS A 55 2.84 13.28 -1.83
CA HIS A 55 3.49 13.25 -3.14
C HIS A 55 4.17 11.90 -3.47
N VAL A 56 3.58 10.81 -3.02
CA VAL A 56 4.04 9.44 -3.30
C VAL A 56 3.04 8.76 -4.22
N ASP A 57 3.51 8.16 -5.31
CA ASP A 57 2.65 7.41 -6.22
C ASP A 57 2.12 6.14 -5.54
N VAL A 58 0.80 6.05 -5.37
CA VAL A 58 0.16 4.89 -4.75
C VAL A 58 0.15 3.67 -5.67
N ASP A 59 0.26 3.86 -6.98
CA ASP A 59 0.17 2.78 -7.96
C ASP A 59 1.52 2.01 -8.07
N GLN A 60 2.58 2.48 -7.41
CA GLN A 60 3.82 1.72 -7.21
C GLN A 60 3.64 0.49 -6.29
N PHE A 61 2.53 0.44 -5.55
CA PHE A 61 2.16 -0.68 -4.68
C PHE A 61 1.19 -1.61 -5.39
N CYS A 62 1.35 -2.91 -5.17
CA CYS A 62 0.56 -3.93 -5.85
C CYS A 62 -0.92 -3.97 -5.43
N CYS A 63 -1.27 -3.40 -4.28
CA CYS A 63 -2.65 -3.17 -3.84
C CYS A 63 -2.72 -2.07 -2.75
N LEU A 64 -3.93 -1.54 -2.52
CA LEU A 64 -4.16 -0.50 -1.50
C LEU A 64 -4.00 -1.02 -0.07
N GLU A 65 -4.26 -2.31 0.18
CA GLU A 65 -4.03 -2.89 1.51
C GLU A 65 -2.55 -2.84 1.87
N LEU A 66 -1.66 -3.23 0.95
CA LEU A 66 -0.22 -3.08 1.12
C LEU A 66 0.18 -1.60 1.25
N ALA A 67 -0.38 -0.73 0.41
CA ALA A 67 -0.12 0.70 0.47
C ALA A 67 -0.50 1.30 1.84
N CYS A 68 -1.59 0.83 2.46
CA CYS A 68 -2.03 1.21 3.80
C CYS A 68 -0.95 0.96 4.86
N TRP A 69 -0.30 -0.21 4.82
CA TRP A 69 0.82 -0.53 5.70
C TRP A 69 2.01 0.41 5.49
N HIS A 70 2.30 0.79 4.24
CA HIS A 70 3.35 1.75 3.94
C HIS A 70 3.01 3.20 4.31
N LEU A 71 1.74 3.57 4.47
CA LEU A 71 1.38 4.91 4.94
C LEU A 71 1.85 5.16 6.37
N GLU A 72 1.74 4.16 7.25
CA GLU A 72 2.28 4.27 8.60
C GLU A 72 3.79 4.54 8.53
N ASP A 73 4.46 3.89 7.59
CA ASP A 73 5.90 4.03 7.40
C ASP A 73 6.34 5.42 6.99
N LEU A 74 5.54 6.06 6.13
CA LEU A 74 5.82 7.36 5.53
C LEU A 74 5.39 8.53 6.42
N THR A 75 4.38 8.34 7.26
CA THR A 75 3.74 9.43 8.02
C THR A 75 4.21 9.54 9.47
N GLN A 76 4.97 8.55 9.94
CA GLN A 76 5.41 8.46 11.33
C GLN A 76 6.90 8.13 11.45
N THR A 77 7.52 8.69 12.48
CA THR A 77 8.82 8.26 13.00
C THR A 77 8.67 6.97 13.82
N VAL A 78 8.02 5.93 13.28
CA VAL A 78 8.00 4.63 13.97
C VAL A 78 9.44 4.18 14.11
N ARG A 79 9.86 3.85 15.33
CA ARG A 79 11.21 3.33 15.54
C ARG A 79 11.34 2.01 14.76
N LYS A 80 12.40 1.90 13.95
CA LYS A 80 12.63 0.78 13.02
C LYS A 80 12.61 -0.60 13.67
N ASP A 81 12.84 -0.67 14.98
CA ASP A 81 12.92 -1.86 15.81
C ASP A 81 11.56 -2.42 16.25
N GLN A 82 10.47 -1.66 16.10
CA GLN A 82 9.11 -2.10 16.47
C GLN A 82 8.28 -2.63 15.30
N ARG A 83 8.82 -2.61 14.07
CA ARG A 83 8.16 -3.22 12.92
C ARG A 83 8.65 -4.65 12.77
N PRO A 84 7.80 -5.61 12.33
CA PRO A 84 8.33 -6.82 11.72
C PRO A 84 9.17 -6.38 10.52
N SER A 85 10.49 -6.35 10.66
CA SER A 85 11.38 -6.12 9.53
C SER A 85 11.42 -7.39 8.72
N PRO A 86 10.84 -7.35 7.54
CA PRO A 86 11.69 -7.65 6.42
C PRO A 86 11.48 -6.55 5.36
N GLU A 87 12.55 -5.93 4.90
CA GLU A 87 12.46 -4.83 3.93
C GLU A 87 11.73 -5.24 2.62
N LYS A 88 10.61 -4.56 2.28
CA LYS A 88 10.20 -4.20 0.89
C LYS A 88 9.83 -5.30 -0.12
N PHE A 89 8.87 -6.16 0.19
CA PHE A 89 8.63 -7.38 -0.58
C PHE A 89 7.90 -7.24 -1.92
N VAL A 90 7.15 -6.17 -2.20
CA VAL A 90 6.54 -6.04 -3.54
C VAL A 90 6.41 -4.58 -3.93
N ILE A 91 7.36 -4.08 -4.70
CA ILE A 91 7.26 -2.78 -5.36
C ILE A 91 7.27 -2.99 -6.87
N TYR A 92 6.68 -2.05 -7.60
CA TYR A 92 6.86 -2.01 -9.05
C TYR A 92 8.30 -1.59 -9.37
N TRP A 93 9.00 -2.40 -10.16
CA TRP A 93 10.32 -2.07 -10.69
C TRP A 93 10.17 -1.63 -12.14
N GLU A 94 10.53 -0.39 -12.43
CA GLU A 94 10.44 0.15 -13.79
C GLU A 94 11.38 -0.58 -14.77
N ASP A 95 12.61 -0.88 -14.35
CA ASP A 95 13.61 -1.58 -15.17
C ASP A 95 13.14 -2.95 -15.66
N PHE A 96 12.41 -3.66 -14.81
CA PHE A 96 11.87 -4.99 -15.09
C PHE A 96 10.39 -4.95 -15.50
N ARG A 97 9.76 -3.78 -15.43
CA ARG A 97 8.32 -3.55 -15.62
C ARG A 97 7.43 -4.55 -14.85
N ALA A 98 7.86 -4.96 -13.67
CA ALA A 98 7.24 -6.03 -12.91
C ALA A 98 7.19 -5.71 -11.41
N PHE A 99 6.22 -6.29 -10.72
CA PHE A 99 6.18 -6.30 -9.27
C PHE A 99 7.08 -7.41 -8.71
N GLY A 100 7.87 -7.11 -7.69
CA GLY A 100 8.73 -8.12 -7.10
C GLY A 100 9.40 -7.73 -5.78
N ILE A 101 10.02 -8.73 -5.17
CA ILE A 101 10.76 -8.64 -3.92
C ILE A 101 12.15 -8.12 -4.22
N GLN A 102 12.49 -6.97 -3.62
CA GLN A 102 13.85 -6.44 -3.68
C GLN A 102 14.80 -7.36 -2.91
N HIS A 103 15.81 -7.91 -3.59
CA HIS A 103 16.87 -8.64 -2.90
C HIS A 103 17.75 -7.67 -2.07
N PRO A 104 18.28 -8.06 -0.89
CA PRO A 104 19.09 -7.18 -0.05
C PRO A 104 20.32 -6.58 -0.74
N SER A 105 20.90 -7.29 -1.71
CA SER A 105 22.02 -6.78 -2.53
C SER A 105 21.64 -5.61 -3.44
N ARG A 106 20.34 -5.35 -3.63
CA ARG A 106 19.75 -4.37 -4.56
C ARG A 106 20.12 -4.56 -6.04
N LYS A 107 20.76 -5.69 -6.38
CA LYS A 107 21.23 -5.98 -7.75
C LYS A 107 20.20 -6.69 -8.62
N PHE A 108 19.21 -7.35 -8.01
CA PHE A 108 18.18 -8.09 -8.72
C PHE A 108 16.89 -8.11 -7.91
N CYS A 109 15.79 -8.46 -8.60
CA CYS A 109 14.45 -8.54 -8.07
C CYS A 109 13.90 -9.96 -8.29
N ILE A 110 13.18 -10.50 -7.32
CA ILE A 110 12.44 -11.75 -7.49
C ILE A 110 11.02 -11.37 -7.92
N PRO A 111 10.64 -11.59 -9.19
CA PRO A 111 9.29 -11.24 -9.64
C PRO A 111 8.27 -12.12 -8.91
N ILE A 112 7.08 -11.57 -8.70
CA ILE A 112 5.98 -12.31 -8.11
C ILE A 112 4.71 -12.22 -8.95
N ASP A 113 4.00 -13.33 -9.02
CA ASP A 113 2.86 -13.49 -9.91
C ASP A 113 1.55 -13.03 -9.29
N TYR A 114 1.48 -13.06 -7.96
CA TYR A 114 0.27 -12.80 -7.18
C TYR A 114 0.59 -11.89 -6.00
N CYS A 115 -0.25 -10.89 -5.76
CA CYS A 115 -0.17 -10.05 -4.59
C CYS A 115 -0.31 -10.91 -3.32
N PRO A 116 0.68 -10.92 -2.41
CA PRO A 116 0.60 -11.76 -1.22
C PRO A 116 -0.41 -11.24 -0.18
N TRP A 117 -0.95 -10.02 -0.36
CA TRP A 117 -1.99 -9.46 0.51
C TRP A 117 -3.41 -9.71 0.00
N CYS A 118 -3.68 -9.50 -1.30
CA CYS A 118 -5.04 -9.60 -1.83
C CYS A 118 -5.25 -10.81 -2.76
N GLY A 119 -4.22 -11.61 -3.01
CA GLY A 119 -4.27 -12.81 -3.86
C GLY A 119 -4.49 -12.53 -5.36
N LYS A 120 -4.62 -11.26 -5.76
CA LYS A 120 -4.82 -10.91 -7.18
C LYS A 120 -3.56 -11.18 -7.98
N ARG A 121 -3.75 -11.73 -9.19
CA ARG A 121 -2.68 -11.87 -10.17
C ARG A 121 -2.16 -10.49 -10.57
N LEU A 122 -0.85 -10.33 -10.53
CA LEU A 122 -0.19 -9.07 -10.88
C LEU A 122 0.06 -9.02 -12.39
N PRO A 123 -0.02 -7.81 -12.99
CA PRO A 123 0.37 -7.64 -14.37
C PRO A 123 1.87 -7.93 -14.46
N GLN A 124 2.21 -9.01 -15.16
CA GLN A 124 3.60 -9.34 -15.45
C GLN A 124 3.97 -8.81 -16.81
N PHE A 125 5.12 -8.15 -16.88
CA PHE A 125 5.87 -8.04 -18.11
C PHE A 125 6.94 -9.13 -18.07
N ASP A 126 6.96 -9.99 -19.07
CA ASP A 126 7.82 -11.16 -19.10
C ASP A 126 9.25 -10.75 -19.49
N TYR A 127 10.01 -10.31 -18.49
CA TYR A 127 11.42 -9.96 -18.63
C TYR A 127 12.28 -11.19 -18.99
N TYR A 128 11.92 -12.36 -18.46
CA TYR A 128 12.72 -13.58 -18.62
C TYR A 128 12.50 -14.33 -19.94
N THR A 129 11.34 -14.22 -20.62
CA THR A 129 11.26 -14.74 -22.01
C THR A 129 12.09 -13.94 -23.00
N LYS A 130 12.43 -12.68 -22.70
CA LYS A 130 13.28 -11.88 -23.59
C LYS A 130 14.74 -12.35 -23.57
N TYR A 131 15.30 -12.63 -22.40
CA TYR A 131 16.67 -13.15 -22.26
C TYR A 131 16.81 -14.62 -22.65
N ARG A 132 15.78 -15.45 -22.43
CA ARG A 132 15.82 -16.86 -22.86
C ARG A 132 15.89 -17.03 -24.38
N LYS A 133 15.44 -16.04 -25.15
CA LYS A 133 15.56 -15.99 -26.62
C LYS A 133 16.89 -15.44 -27.13
N GLU A 134 17.69 -14.82 -26.27
CA GLU A 134 19.02 -14.30 -26.62
C GLU A 134 20.13 -15.33 -26.30
N GLU A 135 19.79 -16.42 -25.59
CA GLU A 135 20.70 -17.53 -25.24
C GLU A 135 20.42 -18.83 -26.06
N GLU A 136 19.45 -18.82 -26.99
CA GLU A 136 19.19 -19.89 -27.99
C GLU A 136 19.66 -19.46 -29.39
#